data_AF-A0A651E6C8-F1
#
_entry.id   AF-A0A651E6C8-F1
#
_cell.length_a   1.000
_cell.length_b   1.000
_cell.length_c   1.000
_cell.angle_alpha   90.00
_cell.angle_beta   90.00
_cell.angle_gamma   90.00
#
_symmetry.space_group_name_H-M   'P 1'
#
loop_
_entity.id
_entity.type
_entity.pdbx_description
1 polymer ?
#
loop_
_entity_poly.entity_id
_entity_poly.type
_entity_poly.pdbx_seq_one_letter_code
_entity_poly.pdbx_strand_id
1 'polypeptide(L)'
;MGLLDFMRRRPRPIESALWDHTISSTPLFSDLSDEESGRLRELSETLLSTKQVIVSDGPPAEPGEVVVLAATCSLPILELGTHWYRGWSTIVLFPD
;
A
#
# COMPACT_ATOMS: atom_id res chain seq x y z
N MET A 1 7.32 -1.38 22.07
CA MET A 1 6.17 -0.82 21.34
C MET A 1 5.63 -1.91 20.42
N GLY A 2 4.54 -2.52 20.84
CA GLY A 2 4.31 -3.96 20.65
C GLY A 2 3.45 -4.38 19.46
N LEU A 3 3.57 -5.67 19.17
CA LEU A 3 2.78 -6.55 18.29
C LEU A 3 1.28 -6.19 18.13
N LEU A 4 0.68 -5.56 19.14
CA LEU A 4 -0.74 -5.23 19.24
C LEU A 4 -1.13 -3.88 18.60
N ASP A 5 -0.20 -2.94 18.46
CA ASP A 5 -0.51 -1.60 17.94
C ASP A 5 -0.79 -1.65 16.42
N PHE A 6 -0.14 -2.60 15.75
CA PHE A 6 -0.35 -2.91 14.35
C PHE A 6 -1.72 -3.59 14.09
N MET A 7 -2.16 -4.46 15.01
CA MET A 7 -3.46 -5.16 14.90
C MET A 7 -4.66 -4.28 15.28
N ARG A 8 -4.43 -3.07 15.81
CA ARG A 8 -5.49 -2.13 16.22
C ARG A 8 -5.72 -0.98 15.25
N ARG A 9 -4.89 -0.82 14.22
CA ARG A 9 -5.09 0.25 13.23
C ARG A 9 -6.10 -0.18 12.20
N ARG A 10 -7.23 0.53 12.17
CA ARG A 10 -8.26 0.36 11.14
C ARG A 10 -7.62 0.61 9.77
N PRO A 11 -7.82 -0.29 8.77
CA PRO A 11 -7.36 -0.05 7.40
C PRO A 11 -7.84 1.31 6.92
N ARG A 12 -7.03 2.00 6.11
CA ARG A 12 -7.43 3.24 5.45
C ARG A 12 -8.11 2.85 4.14
N PRO A 13 -9.45 2.95 4.02
CA PRO A 13 -10.15 2.49 2.83
C PRO A 13 -9.64 3.20 1.59
N ILE A 14 -9.35 2.43 0.54
CA ILE A 14 -9.09 2.95 -0.80
C ILE A 14 -10.43 3.02 -1.52
N GLU A 15 -10.69 4.08 -2.28
CA GLU A 15 -11.91 4.19 -3.08
C GLU A 15 -11.93 3.16 -4.20
N SER A 16 -13.08 2.54 -4.51
CA SER A 16 -13.17 1.51 -5.55
C SER A 16 -12.71 2.03 -6.91
N ALA A 17 -13.18 3.21 -7.34
CA ALA A 17 -12.77 3.79 -8.61
C ALA A 17 -11.25 4.02 -8.71
N LEU A 18 -10.62 4.43 -7.60
CA LEU A 18 -9.18 4.61 -7.53
C LEU A 18 -8.42 3.28 -7.57
N TRP A 19 -8.96 2.25 -6.91
CA TRP A 19 -8.42 0.89 -6.96
C TRP A 19 -8.50 0.30 -8.37
N ASP A 20 -9.67 0.37 -8.99
CA ASP A 20 -9.91 -0.17 -10.33
C ASP A 20 -9.02 0.53 -11.38
N HIS A 21 -8.85 1.85 -11.26
CA HIS A 21 -7.89 2.60 -12.06
C HIS A 21 -6.45 2.15 -11.80
N THR A 22 -6.05 1.96 -10.55
CA THR A 22 -4.69 1.51 -10.19
C THR A 22 -4.36 0.16 -10.82
N ILE A 23 -5.27 -0.82 -10.69
CA ILE A 23 -5.06 -2.18 -11.20
C ILE A 23 -5.03 -2.19 -12.72
N SER A 24 -5.91 -1.43 -13.38
CA SER A 24 -5.95 -1.39 -14.85
C SER A 24 -4.81 -0.60 -15.49
N SER A 25 -4.26 0.40 -14.80
CA SER A 25 -3.21 1.30 -15.34
C SER A 25 -1.78 0.85 -15.04
N THR A 26 -1.58 -0.13 -14.17
CA THR A 26 -0.24 -0.55 -13.72
C THR A 26 0.11 -1.95 -14.26
N PRO A 27 1.06 -2.08 -15.21
CA PRO A 27 1.42 -3.38 -15.80
C PRO A 27 1.86 -4.44 -14.80
N LEU A 28 2.41 -4.03 -13.65
CA LEU A 28 2.82 -4.94 -12.57
C LEU A 28 1.65 -5.80 -12.03
N PHE A 29 0.41 -5.32 -12.17
CA PHE A 29 -0.78 -5.96 -11.61
C PHE A 29 -1.62 -6.71 -12.66
N SER A 30 -1.15 -6.81 -13.92
CA SER A 30 -1.95 -7.35 -15.03
C SER A 30 -2.38 -8.80 -14.87
N ASP A 31 -1.59 -9.59 -14.14
CA ASP A 31 -1.77 -11.04 -14.04
C ASP A 31 -2.48 -11.47 -12.75
N LEU A 32 -2.94 -10.51 -11.92
CA LEU A 32 -3.68 -10.79 -10.70
C LEU A 32 -5.11 -11.22 -11.04
N SER A 33 -5.55 -12.33 -10.43
CA SER A 33 -6.96 -12.66 -10.35
C SER A 33 -7.74 -11.61 -9.53
N ASP A 34 -9.06 -11.60 -9.67
CA ASP A 34 -9.93 -10.71 -8.88
C ASP A 34 -9.77 -10.95 -7.37
N GLU A 35 -9.54 -12.20 -6.96
CA GLU A 35 -9.28 -12.56 -5.57
C GLU A 35 -7.93 -12.02 -5.07
N GLU A 36 -6.86 -12.17 -5.87
CA GLU A 36 -5.55 -11.60 -5.54
C GLU A 36 -5.59 -10.07 -5.49
N SER A 37 -6.30 -9.43 -6.42
CA SER A 37 -6.54 -7.99 -6.42
C SER A 37 -7.27 -7.54 -5.15
N GLY A 38 -8.32 -8.27 -4.73
CA GLY A 38 -9.03 -8.00 -3.47
C GLY A 38 -8.11 -8.09 -2.26
N ARG A 39 -7.33 -9.16 -2.13
CA ARG A 39 -6.36 -9.34 -1.03
C ARG A 39 -5.26 -8.27 -1.05
N LEU A 40 -4.77 -7.91 -2.24
CA LEU A 40 -3.77 -6.85 -2.40
C LEU A 40 -4.32 -5.50 -1.96
N ARG A 41 -5.59 -5.21 -2.23
CA ARG A 41 -6.27 -3.99 -1.75
C ARG A 41 -6.27 -3.93 -0.24
N GLU A 42 -6.78 -4.97 0.42
CA GLU A 42 -6.85 -5.03 1.89
C GLU A 42 -5.46 -4.86 2.54
N LEU A 43 -4.45 -5.47 1.93
CA LEU A 43 -3.07 -5.35 2.37
C LEU A 43 -2.53 -3.94 2.21
N SER A 44 -2.86 -3.28 1.10
CA SER A 44 -2.50 -1.89 0.80
C SER A 44 -3.19 -0.90 1.75
N GLU A 45 -4.48 -1.09 2.03
CA GLU A 45 -5.22 -0.28 3.00
C GLU A 45 -4.62 -0.39 4.41
N THR A 46 -4.14 -1.59 4.77
CA THR A 46 -3.43 -1.84 6.03
C THR A 46 -2.04 -1.21 6.04
N LEU A 47 -1.32 -1.26 4.92
CA LEU A 47 -0.03 -0.59 4.78
C LEU A 47 -0.19 0.93 4.95
N LEU A 48 -1.19 1.53 4.30
CA LEU A 48 -1.48 2.97 4.38
C LEU A 48 -1.96 3.43 5.76
N SER A 49 -2.58 2.57 6.56
CA SER A 49 -2.93 2.91 7.96
C SER A 49 -1.72 2.85 8.89
N THR A 50 -0.70 2.06 8.54
CA THR A 50 0.44 1.76 9.42
C THR A 50 1.72 2.47 9.04
N LYS A 51 1.84 2.95 7.80
CA LYS A 51 3.03 3.60 7.25
C LYS A 51 2.75 5.05 6.87
N GLN A 52 3.76 5.89 7.07
CA GLN A 52 3.79 7.25 6.53
C GLN A 52 4.48 7.25 5.17
N VAL A 53 3.99 8.08 4.24
CA VAL A 53 4.62 8.31 2.94
C VAL A 53 5.06 9.78 2.93
N ILE A 54 6.36 10.01 2.69
CA ILE A 54 6.97 11.34 2.67
C ILE A 54 7.75 11.49 1.37
N VAL A 55 7.66 12.65 0.73
CA VAL A 55 8.52 13.03 -0.41
C VAL A 55 9.63 13.94 0.14
N SER A 56 10.91 13.61 -0.11
CA SER A 56 12.07 14.28 0.48
C SER A 56 12.15 15.76 0.13
N ASP A 57 11.78 16.13 -1.11
CA ASP A 57 11.98 17.47 -1.64
C ASP A 57 10.92 17.83 -2.69
N GLY A 58 9.64 17.77 -2.32
CA GLY A 58 8.55 18.01 -3.27
C GLY A 58 7.18 18.11 -2.62
N PRO A 59 6.12 18.36 -3.42
CA PRO A 59 4.76 18.24 -2.93
C PRO A 59 4.49 16.80 -2.44
N PRO A 60 3.53 16.59 -1.54
CA PRO A 60 3.06 15.26 -1.19
C PRO A 60 2.62 14.50 -2.46
N ALA A 61 2.85 13.19 -2.47
CA ALA A 61 2.38 12.34 -3.57
C ALA A 61 0.86 12.42 -3.71
N GLU A 62 0.40 12.46 -4.95
CA GLU A 62 -1.03 12.48 -5.27
C GLU A 62 -1.70 11.17 -4.82
N PRO A 63 -3.01 11.17 -4.50
CA PRO A 63 -3.69 9.98 -3.98
C PRO A 63 -3.50 8.72 -4.82
N GLY A 64 -3.49 8.84 -6.15
CA GLY A 64 -3.23 7.71 -7.05
C GLY A 64 -1.81 7.16 -6.97
N GLU A 65 -0.80 8.03 -6.86
CA GLU A 65 0.60 7.63 -6.70
C GLU A 65 0.80 6.90 -5.36
N VAL A 66 0.16 7.39 -4.30
CA VAL A 66 0.17 6.76 -2.98
C VAL A 66 -0.45 5.35 -3.03
N VAL A 67 -1.52 5.14 -3.81
CA VAL A 67 -2.16 3.83 -3.97
C VAL A 67 -1.30 2.88 -4.80
N VAL A 68 -0.73 3.34 -5.91
CA VAL A 68 0.23 2.54 -6.72
C VAL A 68 1.42 2.12 -5.87
N LEU A 69 1.99 3.04 -5.08
CA LEU A 69 3.09 2.76 -4.16
C LEU A 69 2.69 1.71 -3.12
N ALA A 70 1.53 1.88 -2.47
CA ALA A 70 1.06 0.95 -1.46
C ALA A 70 0.82 -0.46 -2.02
N ALA A 71 0.21 -0.56 -3.20
CA ALA A 71 -0.01 -1.82 -3.89
C ALA A 71 1.32 -2.49 -4.27
N THR A 72 2.25 -1.72 -4.82
CA THR A 72 3.59 -2.21 -5.20
C THR A 72 4.37 -2.71 -3.98
N CYS A 73 4.34 -1.97 -2.88
CA CYS A 73 4.97 -2.41 -1.63
C CYS A 73 4.25 -3.61 -1.01
N SER A 74 2.95 -3.77 -1.23
CA SER A 74 2.16 -4.88 -0.66
C SER A 74 2.31 -6.17 -1.47
N LEU A 75 2.57 -6.10 -2.78
CA LEU A 75 2.65 -7.27 -3.65
C LEU A 75 3.68 -8.33 -3.18
N PRO A 76 4.93 -7.99 -2.81
CA PRO A 76 5.91 -8.97 -2.34
C PRO A 76 5.51 -9.69 -1.05
N ILE A 77 4.60 -9.10 -0.27
CA ILE A 77 4.11 -9.66 0.98
C ILE A 77 2.67 -10.16 0.89
N LEU A 78 2.09 -10.28 -0.33
CA LEU A 78 0.72 -10.73 -0.53
C LEU A 78 0.43 -12.08 0.15
N GLU A 79 1.34 -13.04 -0.03
CA GLU A 79 1.25 -14.38 0.57
C GLU A 79 1.99 -14.52 1.91
N LEU A 80 2.67 -13.45 2.36
CA LEU A 80 3.47 -13.44 3.58
C LEU A 80 2.81 -12.66 4.72
N GLY A 81 1.97 -11.69 4.40
CA GLY A 81 1.33 -10.78 5.34
C GLY A 81 2.25 -9.70 5.91
N THR A 82 1.64 -8.75 6.60
CA THR A 82 2.25 -7.48 7.04
C THR A 82 3.30 -7.58 8.14
N HIS A 83 3.44 -8.73 8.80
CA HIS A 83 4.40 -8.89 9.89
C HIS A 83 5.86 -8.70 9.43
N TRP A 84 6.14 -8.94 8.15
CA TRP A 84 7.42 -8.67 7.50
C TRP A 84 7.77 -7.18 7.44
N TYR A 85 6.78 -6.28 7.53
CA TYR A 85 6.97 -4.82 7.44
C TYR A 85 6.92 -4.11 8.81
N ARG A 86 7.21 -4.81 9.90
CA ARG A 86 7.19 -4.22 11.26
C ARG A 86 8.43 -3.39 11.62
N GLY A 87 9.56 -3.63 10.95
CA GLY A 87 10.85 -3.00 11.30
C GLY A 87 10.97 -1.52 10.94
N TRP A 88 9.94 -0.93 10.30
CA TRP A 88 9.98 0.43 9.77
C TRP A 88 8.58 1.06 9.78
N SER A 89 8.54 2.40 9.73
CA SER A 89 7.29 3.18 9.80
C SER A 89 7.06 4.14 8.64
N THR A 90 8.09 4.44 7.85
CA THR A 90 8.04 5.53 6.87
C THR A 90 8.64 5.08 5.54
N ILE A 91 7.93 5.36 4.44
CA ILE A 91 8.45 5.32 3.07
C ILE A 91 8.87 6.74 2.73
N VAL A 92 10.14 6.91 2.34
CA VAL A 92 10.67 8.18 1.85
C VAL A 92 10.88 8.06 0.35
N LEU A 93 10.19 8.91 -0.41
CA LEU A 93 10.29 9.03 -1.85
C LEU A 93 11.28 10.15 -2.16
N PHE A 94 12.32 9.83 -2.92
CA PHE A 94 13.25 10.82 -3.43
C PHE A 94 12.87 11.11 -4.88
N PRO A 95 12.58 12.37 -5.24
CA PRO A 95 12.53 12.74 -6.65
C PRO A 95 13.94 12.60 -7.24
N ASP A 96 14.02 12.15 -8.49
CA ASP A 96 15.28 12.14 -9.26
C ASP A 96 15.77 13.56 -9.59
#